data_AF-A0A0F2L5J6-F1
#
_entry.id   AF-A0A0F2L5J6-F1
#
_cell.length_a   1.000
_cell.length_b   1.000
_cell.length_c   1.000
_cell.angle_alpha   90.00
_cell.angle_beta   90.00
_cell.angle_gamma   90.00
#
_symmetry.space_group_name_H-M   'P 1'
#
loop_
_entity.id
_entity.type
_entity.pdbx_description
1 polymer ?
#
loop_
_entity_poly.entity_id
_entity_poly.type
_entity_poly.pdbx_seq_one_letter_code
_entity_poly.pdbx_strand_id
1 'polypeptide(L)'
;MNLVTLLVNVLNYIGIVAFAASGAFKAFEKGLDVLGGVVLGSSVALAGGIIRDVLLGVFPPVNIVYLPYPATAITASIIAYMFYPFFSRFREVFL
;
A
#
# COMPACT_ATOMS: atom_id res chain seq x y z
N MET A 1 5.80 23.22 11.11
CA MET A 1 5.50 22.61 9.80
C MET A 1 5.15 23.71 8.82
N ASN A 2 5.76 23.72 7.64
CA ASN A 2 5.29 24.58 6.54
C ASN A 2 4.14 23.86 5.80
N LEU A 3 3.33 24.62 5.06
CA LEU A 3 2.18 24.08 4.32
C LEU A 3 2.59 23.00 3.32
N VAL A 4 3.74 23.19 2.66
CA VAL A 4 4.24 22.28 1.63
C VAL A 4 4.57 20.90 2.21
N THR A 5 5.30 20.82 3.32
CA THR A 5 5.63 19.54 3.96
C THR A 5 4.36 18.84 4.49
N LEU A 6 3.37 19.60 4.97
CA LEU A 6 2.08 19.01 5.37
C LEU A 6 1.40 18.32 4.17
N LEU A 7 1.30 19.00 3.03
CA LEU A 7 0.70 18.46 1.82
C LEU A 7 1.42 17.21 1.33
N VAL A 8 2.75 17.24 1.27
CA VAL A 8 3.56 16.08 0.85
C VAL A 8 3.34 14.88 1.77
N ASN A 9 3.28 15.08 3.08
CA ASN A 9 3.05 14.00 4.04
C ASN A 9 1.65 13.38 3.88
N VAL A 10 0.62 14.20 3.72
CA VAL A 10 -0.75 13.71 3.50
C VAL A 10 -0.84 12.91 2.20
N LEU A 11 -0.26 13.43 1.11
CA LEU A 11 -0.25 12.72 -0.18
C LEU A 11 0.53 11.41 -0.11
N ASN A 12 1.62 11.33 0.64
CA ASN A 12 2.35 10.08 0.86
C ASN A 12 1.47 9.03 1.54
N TYR A 13 0.77 9.37 2.62
CA TYR A 13 -0.13 8.43 3.30
C TYR A 13 -1.29 8.00 2.38
N ILE A 14 -1.88 8.93 1.62
CA ILE A 14 -2.92 8.60 0.63
C ILE A 14 -2.39 7.61 -0.40
N GLY A 15 -1.20 7.86 -0.95
CA GLY A 15 -0.56 6.97 -1.91
C GLY A 15 -0.29 5.57 -1.34
N ILE A 16 0.26 5.50 -0.13
CA ILE A 16 0.54 4.22 0.55
C ILE A 16 -0.75 3.42 0.73
N VAL A 17 -1.82 4.04 1.22
CA VAL A 17 -3.12 3.37 1.43
C VAL A 17 -3.73 2.90 0.10
N ALA A 18 -3.75 3.77 -0.92
CA ALA A 18 -4.33 3.45 -2.22
C ALA A 18 -3.59 2.28 -2.91
N PHE A 19 -2.26 2.31 -2.90
CA PHE A 19 -1.43 1.26 -3.51
C PHE A 19 -1.45 -0.05 -2.71
N ALA A 20 -1.48 0.02 -1.37
CA ALA A 20 -1.63 -1.15 -0.52
C ALA A 20 -2.95 -1.87 -0.79
N ALA A 21 -4.05 -1.12 -0.90
CA ALA A 21 -5.36 -1.66 -1.25
C ALA A 21 -5.36 -2.30 -2.64
N SER A 22 -4.80 -1.64 -3.65
CA SER A 22 -4.69 -2.18 -5.00
C SER A 22 -3.91 -3.51 -5.04
N GLY A 23 -2.79 -3.60 -4.33
CA GLY A 23 -1.99 -4.83 -4.27
C GLY A 23 -2.69 -5.95 -3.50
N ALA A 24 -3.32 -5.62 -2.37
CA ALA A 24 -4.08 -6.59 -1.57
C ALA A 24 -5.29 -7.17 -2.33
N PHE A 25 -6.01 -6.33 -3.08
CA PHE A 25 -7.10 -6.79 -3.96
C PHE A 25 -6.59 -7.72 -5.04
N LYS A 26 -5.44 -7.39 -5.64
CA LYS A 26 -4.83 -8.26 -6.66
C LYS A 26 -4.41 -9.60 -6.10
N ALA A 27 -3.91 -9.63 -4.86
CA ALA A 27 -3.57 -10.86 -4.18
C ALA A 27 -4.80 -11.75 -3.96
N PHE A 28 -5.92 -11.16 -3.51
CA PHE A 28 -7.18 -11.88 -3.34
C PHE A 28 -7.68 -12.46 -4.67
N GLU A 29 -7.68 -11.67 -5.76
CA GLU A 29 -8.06 -12.13 -7.10
C GLU A 29 -7.22 -13.33 -7.59
N LYS A 30 -5.99 -13.43 -7.11
CA LYS A 30 -5.06 -14.51 -7.44
C LYS A 30 -5.15 -15.70 -6.48
N GLY A 31 -6.10 -15.70 -5.55
CA GLY A 31 -6.29 -16.77 -4.57
C GLY A 31 -5.18 -16.84 -3.53
N LEU A 32 -4.42 -15.76 -3.32
CA LEU A 32 -3.45 -15.68 -2.24
C LEU A 32 -4.16 -15.47 -0.91
N ASP A 33 -3.54 -15.96 0.18
CA ASP A 33 -4.03 -15.78 1.54
C ASP A 33 -3.77 -14.35 2.06
N VAL A 34 -4.18 -14.08 3.31
CA VAL A 34 -4.00 -12.77 3.95
C VAL A 34 -2.53 -12.35 3.97
N LEU A 35 -1.62 -13.29 4.21
CA LEU A 35 -0.18 -13.01 4.20
C LEU A 35 0.29 -12.60 2.81
N GLY A 36 -0.14 -13.29 1.76
CA GLY A 36 0.10 -12.90 0.37
C GLY A 36 -0.49 -11.52 0.04
N GLY A 37 -1.66 -11.20 0.58
CA GLY A 37 -2.26 -9.86 0.52
C GLY A 37 -1.40 -8.77 1.15
N VAL A 38 -0.89 -9.01 2.35
CA VAL A 38 -0.01 -8.07 3.07
C VAL A 38 1.32 -7.90 2.34
N VAL A 39 1.93 -9.00 1.88
CA VAL A 39 3.21 -8.96 1.19
C VAL A 39 3.07 -8.22 -0.14
N LEU A 40 2.09 -8.57 -0.97
CA LEU A 40 1.90 -7.92 -2.28
C LEU A 40 1.47 -6.46 -2.11
N GLY A 41 0.52 -6.18 -1.21
CA GLY A 41 0.05 -4.82 -0.91
C GLY A 41 1.18 -3.91 -0.42
N SER A 42 1.94 -4.36 0.57
CA SER A 42 3.07 -3.58 1.12
C SER A 42 4.19 -3.40 0.09
N SER A 43 4.45 -4.41 -0.76
CA SER A 43 5.45 -4.31 -1.82
C SER A 43 5.08 -3.21 -2.81
N VAL A 44 3.84 -3.20 -3.30
CA VAL A 44 3.38 -2.17 -4.26
C VAL A 44 3.37 -0.78 -3.62
N ALA A 45 2.92 -0.66 -2.37
CA ALA A 45 2.85 0.61 -1.67
C ALA A 45 4.23 1.23 -1.39
N LEU A 46 5.23 0.42 -1.04
CA LEU A 46 6.54 0.91 -0.61
C LEU A 46 7.57 0.96 -1.76
N ALA A 47 7.46 0.08 -2.76
CA ALA A 47 8.45 -0.03 -3.83
C ALA A 47 8.69 1.29 -4.58
N GLY A 48 7.64 2.05 -4.88
CA GLY A 48 7.78 3.33 -5.60
C GLY A 48 8.64 4.34 -4.84
N GLY A 49 8.43 4.49 -3.53
CA GLY A 49 9.24 5.37 -2.69
C GLY A 49 10.66 4.86 -2.48
N ILE A 50 10.86 3.54 -2.39
CA ILE A 50 12.21 2.94 -2.32
C ILE A 50 12.97 3.21 -3.62
N ILE A 51 12.35 2.96 -4.79
CA ILE A 51 12.96 3.20 -6.10
C ILE A 51 13.29 4.70 -6.24
N ARG A 52 12.38 5.59 -5.86
CA ARG A 52 12.62 7.05 -5.84
C ARG A 52 13.87 7.37 -5.01
N ASP A 53 13.95 6.87 -3.79
CA ASP A 53 15.04 7.18 -2.87
C ASP A 53 16.38 6.66 -3.42
N VAL A 54 16.40 5.44 -3.96
CA VAL A 54 17.58 4.85 -4.63
C VAL A 54 18.03 5.69 -5.82
N LEU A 55 17.11 6.10 -6.70
CA LEU A 55 17.42 6.91 -7.88
C LEU A 55 17.94 8.31 -7.51
N LEU A 56 17.51 8.84 -6.36
CA LEU A 56 17.96 10.13 -5.82
C LEU A 56 19.23 10.01 -4.95
N GLY A 57 19.77 8.80 -4.76
CA GLY A 57 20.94 8.58 -3.91
C GLY A 57 20.67 8.69 -2.40
N VAL A 58 19.42 8.60 -1.97
CA VAL A 58 19.00 8.66 -0.57
C VAL A 58 19.07 7.26 0.05
N PHE A 59 20.09 7.05 0.88
CA PHE A 59 20.30 5.79 1.60
C PHE A 59 20.48 6.05 3.10
N PRO A 60 19.79 5.29 3.98
CA PRO A 60 18.78 4.27 3.68
C PRO A 60 17.44 4.86 3.20
N PRO A 61 16.66 4.15 2.36
CA PRO A 61 15.34 4.61 1.90
C PRO A 61 14.36 4.93 3.04
N VAL A 62 13.60 6.02 2.90
CA VAL A 62 12.68 6.52 3.93
C VAL A 62 11.60 5.48 4.26
N ASN A 63 11.11 4.78 3.24
CA ASN A 63 10.09 3.74 3.39
C ASN A 63 10.55 2.53 4.24
N ILE A 64 11.85 2.40 4.49
CA ILE A 64 12.42 1.33 5.31
C ILE A 64 12.67 1.82 6.75
N VAL A 65 13.17 3.05 6.92
CA VAL A 65 13.53 3.57 8.24
C VAL A 65 12.37 4.23 8.99
N TYR A 66 11.44 4.86 8.28
CA TYR A 66 10.35 5.59 8.90
C TYR A 66 9.15 4.67 9.13
N LEU A 67 9.13 4.02 10.30
CA LEU A 67 8.17 2.99 10.70
C LEU A 67 6.68 3.27 10.39
N PRO A 68 6.17 4.52 10.48
CA PRO A 68 4.78 4.80 10.13
C PRO A 68 4.41 4.41 8.69
N TYR A 69 5.32 4.52 7.72
CA TYR A 69 5.03 4.15 6.32
C TYR A 69 4.80 2.65 6.13
N PRO A 70 5.73 1.74 6.49
CA PRO A 70 5.47 0.30 6.39
C PRO A 70 4.33 -0.14 7.31
N ALA A 71 4.14 0.47 8.49
CA ALA A 71 3.00 0.17 9.35
C ALA A 71 1.66 0.51 8.69
N THR A 72 1.56 1.68 8.04
CA THR A 72 0.36 2.05 7.26
C THR A 72 0.14 1.15 6.06
N ALA A 73 1.20 0.72 5.36
CA ALA A 73 1.08 -0.21 4.25
C ALA A 73 0.53 -1.58 4.69
N ILE A 74 1.04 -2.12 5.80
CA ILE A 74 0.60 -3.41 6.35
C ILE A 74 -0.85 -3.31 6.83
N THR A 75 -1.18 -2.31 7.65
CA THR A 75 -2.54 -2.13 8.18
C THR A 75 -3.55 -1.90 7.06
N ALA A 76 -3.24 -1.06 6.08
CA ALA A 76 -4.10 -0.84 4.92
C ALA A 76 -4.26 -2.11 4.08
N SER A 77 -3.21 -2.91 3.89
CA SER A 77 -3.28 -4.18 3.15
C SER A 77 -4.18 -5.20 3.86
N ILE A 78 -4.08 -5.31 5.19
CA ILE A 78 -4.96 -6.20 5.99
C ILE A 78 -6.42 -5.76 5.86
N ILE A 79 -6.69 -4.46 6.08
CA ILE A 79 -8.04 -3.90 6.00
C ILE A 79 -8.62 -4.12 4.60
N ALA A 80 -7.86 -3.80 3.55
CA ALA A 80 -8.30 -3.98 2.17
C ALA A 80 -8.58 -5.45 1.85
N TYR A 81 -7.66 -6.36 2.20
CA TYR A 81 -7.86 -7.79 1.97
C TYR A 81 -9.13 -8.31 2.67
N MET A 82 -9.36 -7.92 3.93
CA MET A 82 -10.55 -8.32 4.68
C MET A 82 -11.85 -7.72 4.16
N PHE A 83 -11.82 -6.52 3.59
CA PHE A 83 -13.00 -5.86 3.01
C PHE A 83 -13.32 -6.36 1.58
N TYR A 84 -12.38 -7.00 0.90
CA TYR A 84 -12.57 -7.45 -0.49
C TYR A 84 -13.74 -8.43 -0.69
N PRO A 85 -13.99 -9.45 0.18
CA PRO A 85 -15.15 -10.35 0.06
C PRO A 85 -16.51 -9.65 0.04
N PHE A 86 -16.61 -8.49 0.70
CA PHE A 86 -17.82 -7.66 0.68
C PHE A 86 -18.02 -7.00 -0.70
N PHE A 87 -16.93 -6.64 -1.37
CA PHE A 87 -16.96 -5.97 -2.66
C PHE A 87 -17.04 -6.95 -3.85
N SER A 88 -16.40 -8.12 -3.74
CA SER A 88 -16.37 -9.14 -4.80
C SER A 88 -17.75 -9.72 -5.11
N ARG A 89 -18.68 -9.67 -4.14
CA ARG A 89 -20.08 -10.08 -4.34
C ARG A 89 -20.84 -9.29 -5.41
N PHE A 90 -20.40 -8.06 -5.72
CA PHE A 90 -21.00 -7.27 -6.81
C PHE A 90 -20.44 -7.61 -8.20
N ARG A 91 -19.25 -8.23 -8.25
CA ARG A 91 -18.54 -8.45 -9.53
C ARG A 91 -19.02 -9.69 -10.27
N GLU A 92 -19.54 -10.70 -9.56
CA GLU A 92 -20.13 -11.91 -10.15
C GLU A 92 -21.56 -11.71 -10.68
N VAL A 93 -22.21 -10.57 -10.38
CA VAL A 93 -23.58 -10.29 -10.86
C VAL A 93 -23.59 -9.71 -12.29
N PHE A 94 -22.42 -9.30 -12.81
CA PHE A 94 -22.29 -8.59 -14.09
C PHE A 94 -21.51 -9.37 -15.17
N LEU A 95 -21.08 -10.60 -14.90
CA LEU A 95 -20.47 -11.53 -15.87
C LEU A 95 -21.32 -12.81 -15.97
#